data_AF-A0A933LA93-F1
#
_entry.id   AF-A0A933LA93-F1
#
_cell.length_a   1.000
_cell.length_b   1.000
_cell.length_c   1.000
_cell.angle_alpha   90.00
_cell.angle_beta   90.00
_cell.angle_gamma   90.00
#
_symmetry.space_group_name_H-M   'P 1'
#
loop_
_entity.id
_entity.type
_entity.pdbx_description
1 polymer ?
#
loop_
_entity_poly.entity_id
_entity_poly.type
_entity_poly.pdbx_seq_one_letter_code
_entity_poly.pdbx_strand_id
1 'polypeptide(L)'
;MQAAGEGHWLRWIEEDIGTWREQGSTAHHRSAYGGMGSFNDLYLTSAQSEPDKIWLNEALDTLRHIAASVAPSAEQSSDSFRQVPPGSSTTSLAGVAISVCGRCQSRFVTPSSILFAAAAAWCSWAVPALVQDQHGESVADHALGVAPDDHREDYVTYVGAAINGSGVALADYDSYAAWSCPSCEHRQWRTSSVGVF
;
A
#
# COMPACT_ATOMS: atom_id res chain seq x y z
N MET A 1 -12.58 -12.04 -24.38
CA MET A 1 -11.11 -12.21 -24.28
C MET A 1 -10.76 -12.04 -22.82
N GLN A 2 -10.40 -13.11 -22.11
CA GLN A 2 -9.75 -12.97 -20.80
C GLN A 2 -8.36 -12.39 -21.06
N ALA A 3 -7.98 -11.35 -20.32
CA ALA A 3 -6.66 -10.76 -20.47
C ALA A 3 -5.61 -11.82 -20.11
N ALA A 4 -4.50 -11.86 -20.86
CA ALA A 4 -3.42 -12.80 -20.60
C ALA A 4 -2.91 -12.60 -19.15
N GLY A 5 -3.13 -13.60 -18.29
CA GLY A 5 -2.76 -13.56 -16.87
C GLY A 5 -3.90 -13.89 -15.89
N GLU A 6 -5.14 -13.50 -16.20
CA GLU A 6 -6.30 -13.71 -15.29
C GLU A 6 -6.57 -15.20 -15.04
N GLY A 7 -6.54 -16.02 -16.09
CA GLY A 7 -6.73 -17.47 -15.97
C GLY A 7 -5.54 -18.23 -15.35
N HIS A 8 -4.38 -17.59 -15.22
CA HIS A 8 -3.25 -18.17 -14.48
C HIS A 8 -3.46 -17.96 -12.97
N TRP A 9 -3.72 -16.72 -12.56
CA TRP A 9 -3.96 -16.39 -11.15
C TRP A 9 -5.21 -17.03 -10.58
N LEU A 10 -6.29 -17.12 -11.36
CA LEU A 10 -7.51 -17.82 -10.92
C LEU A 10 -7.21 -19.29 -10.58
N ARG A 11 -6.53 -20.01 -11.48
CA ARG A 11 -6.16 -21.42 -11.25
C ARG A 11 -5.20 -21.57 -10.07
N TRP A 12 -4.24 -20.65 -9.94
CA TRP A 12 -3.33 -20.64 -8.80
C TRP A 12 -4.10 -20.48 -7.48
N ILE A 13 -5.07 -19.57 -7.41
CA ILE A 13 -5.92 -19.36 -6.22
C ILE A 13 -6.75 -20.60 -5.92
N GLU A 14 -7.33 -21.24 -6.95
CA GLU A 14 -8.08 -22.49 -6.80
C GLU A 14 -7.21 -23.62 -6.22
N GLU A 15 -5.99 -23.78 -6.74
CA GLU A 15 -5.01 -24.76 -6.26
C GLU A 15 -4.56 -24.46 -4.82
N ASP A 16 -4.39 -23.19 -4.48
CA ASP A 16 -4.01 -22.75 -3.14
C ASP A 16 -5.08 -23.09 -2.10
N ILE A 17 -6.33 -22.74 -2.39
CA ILE A 17 -7.48 -23.05 -1.54
C ILE A 17 -7.66 -24.57 -1.41
N GLY A 18 -7.50 -25.32 -2.51
CA GLY A 18 -7.57 -26.78 -2.50
C GLY A 18 -6.50 -27.40 -1.60
N THR A 19 -5.23 -27.00 -1.79
CA THR A 19 -4.09 -27.47 -0.99
C THR A 19 -4.29 -27.19 0.50
N TRP A 20 -4.77 -26.00 0.85
CA TRP A 20 -5.10 -25.67 2.24
C TRP A 20 -6.21 -26.57 2.81
N ARG A 21 -7.33 -26.73 2.09
CA ARG A 21 -8.48 -27.51 2.57
C ARG A 21 -8.17 -28.99 2.71
N GLU A 22 -7.36 -29.55 1.82
CA GLU A 22 -7.04 -30.98 1.81
C GLU A 22 -5.90 -31.34 2.76
N GLN A 23 -4.89 -30.48 2.88
CA GLN A 23 -3.61 -30.83 3.51
C GLN A 23 -3.26 -29.93 4.71
N GLY A 24 -4.00 -28.84 4.93
CA GLY A 24 -3.63 -27.83 5.94
C GLY A 24 -2.27 -27.17 5.67
N SER A 25 -1.82 -27.20 4.41
CA SER A 25 -0.49 -26.75 4.00
C SER A 25 -0.56 -25.35 3.39
N THR A 26 0.38 -24.50 3.78
CA THR A 26 0.60 -23.17 3.19
C THR A 26 1.83 -23.15 2.27
N ALA A 27 2.43 -24.30 1.96
CA ALA A 27 3.62 -24.37 1.11
C ALA A 27 3.36 -23.78 -0.29
N HIS A 28 2.21 -24.10 -0.88
CA HIS A 28 1.76 -23.52 -2.14
C HIS A 28 1.56 -22.00 -2.00
N HIS A 29 0.85 -21.56 -0.97
CA HIS A 29 0.63 -20.13 -0.67
C HIS A 29 1.94 -19.35 -0.53
N ARG A 30 2.92 -19.89 0.22
CA ARG A 30 4.22 -19.26 0.42
C ARG A 30 5.04 -19.17 -0.86
N SER A 31 4.83 -20.08 -1.82
CA SER A 31 5.52 -20.05 -3.12
C SER A 31 5.15 -18.83 -3.96
N ALA A 32 4.02 -18.17 -3.66
CA ALA A 32 3.61 -16.94 -4.32
C ALA A 32 4.40 -15.71 -3.87
N TYR A 33 5.22 -15.80 -2.81
CA TYR A 33 6.01 -14.68 -2.31
C TYR A 33 7.48 -14.87 -2.67
N GLY A 34 8.01 -13.94 -3.48
CA GLY A 34 9.40 -13.94 -3.95
C GLY A 34 9.56 -14.56 -5.34
N GLY A 35 10.32 -13.87 -6.21
CA GLY A 35 10.50 -14.24 -7.62
C GLY A 35 9.80 -13.28 -8.58
N MET A 36 10.15 -13.39 -9.87
CA MET A 36 9.57 -12.58 -10.95
C MET A 36 8.23 -13.19 -11.39
N GLY A 37 7.18 -12.37 -11.44
CA GLY A 37 5.80 -12.80 -11.64
C GLY A 37 5.11 -13.27 -10.35
N SER A 38 5.65 -12.93 -9.18
CA SER A 38 5.08 -13.33 -7.88
C SER A 38 3.88 -12.45 -7.51
N PHE A 39 3.17 -12.78 -6.41
CA PHE A 39 2.09 -11.93 -5.91
C PHE A 39 2.57 -10.50 -5.63
N ASN A 40 3.86 -10.32 -5.32
CA ASN A 40 4.45 -9.01 -5.06
C ASN A 40 4.52 -8.12 -6.32
N ASP A 41 4.48 -8.71 -7.51
CA ASP A 41 4.54 -7.98 -8.79
C ASP A 41 3.15 -7.57 -9.32
N LEU A 42 2.08 -8.00 -8.64
CA LEU A 42 0.73 -7.61 -9.01
C LEU A 42 0.52 -6.11 -8.75
N TYR A 43 0.00 -5.41 -9.74
CA TYR A 43 -0.42 -4.02 -9.62
C TYR A 43 -1.79 -3.86 -10.27
N LEU A 44 -2.77 -3.40 -9.50
CA LEU A 44 -4.14 -3.20 -9.96
C LEU A 44 -4.21 -1.93 -10.80
N THR A 45 -4.62 -2.08 -12.06
CA THR A 45 -4.76 -0.97 -13.01
C THR A 45 -6.21 -0.65 -13.37
N SER A 46 -7.16 -1.47 -12.93
CA SER A 46 -8.59 -1.40 -13.30
C SER A 46 -9.40 -0.33 -12.57
N ALA A 47 -8.80 0.42 -11.63
CA ALA A 47 -9.52 1.45 -10.88
C ALA A 47 -9.84 2.68 -11.78
N GLN A 48 -10.93 3.38 -11.44
CA GLN A 48 -11.50 4.45 -12.26
C GLN A 48 -10.63 5.72 -12.30
N SER A 49 -9.84 5.97 -11.25
CA SER A 49 -8.99 7.15 -11.11
C SER A 49 -7.61 6.81 -10.55
N GLU A 50 -6.60 7.67 -10.77
CA GLU A 50 -5.27 7.49 -10.17
C GLU A 50 -5.29 7.46 -8.64
N PRO A 51 -6.04 8.34 -7.93
CA PRO A 51 -6.21 8.21 -6.49
C PRO A 51 -6.72 6.82 -6.07
N ASP A 52 -7.77 6.31 -6.72
CA ASP A 52 -8.31 4.99 -6.38
C ASP A 52 -7.31 3.86 -6.60
N LYS A 53 -6.43 3.98 -7.61
CA LYS A 53 -5.32 3.02 -7.81
C LYS A 53 -4.36 3.02 -6.64
N ILE A 54 -4.03 4.20 -6.09
CA ILE A 54 -3.13 4.31 -4.94
C ILE A 54 -3.76 3.57 -3.74
N TRP A 55 -4.99 3.90 -3.38
CA TRP A 55 -5.68 3.27 -2.25
C TRP A 55 -5.79 1.74 -2.40
N LEU A 56 -6.22 1.27 -3.57
CA LEU A 56 -6.38 -0.15 -3.83
C LEU A 56 -5.06 -0.92 -3.80
N ASN A 57 -3.98 -0.36 -4.37
CA ASN A 57 -2.69 -1.04 -4.38
C ASN A 57 -2.03 -1.05 -3.01
N GLU A 58 -2.16 0.01 -2.21
CA GLU A 58 -1.69 0.03 -0.82
C GLU A 58 -2.47 -0.96 0.06
N ALA A 59 -3.78 -1.07 -0.13
CA ALA A 59 -4.61 -2.04 0.58
C ALA A 59 -4.23 -3.48 0.21
N LEU A 60 -4.02 -3.73 -1.09
CA LEU A 60 -3.57 -5.02 -1.59
C LEU A 60 -2.17 -5.39 -1.09
N ASP A 61 -1.24 -4.44 -1.06
CA ASP A 61 0.10 -4.65 -0.52
C ASP A 61 0.05 -4.97 0.99
N THR A 62 -0.80 -4.27 1.74
CA THR A 62 -1.03 -4.57 3.17
C THR A 62 -1.62 -5.97 3.37
N LEU A 63 -2.60 -6.37 2.55
CA LEU A 63 -3.15 -7.72 2.58
C LEU A 63 -2.09 -8.78 2.27
N ARG A 64 -1.21 -8.54 1.28
CA ARG A 64 -0.10 -9.44 0.96
C ARG A 64 0.85 -9.60 2.14
N HIS A 65 1.19 -8.50 2.81
CA HIS A 65 2.04 -8.55 4.01
C HIS A 65 1.39 -9.36 5.13
N ILE A 66 0.11 -9.15 5.40
CA ILE A 66 -0.64 -9.94 6.38
C ILE A 66 -0.62 -11.42 5.99
N ALA A 67 -1.00 -11.75 4.76
CA ALA A 67 -1.05 -13.12 4.25
C ALA A 67 0.32 -13.83 4.32
N ALA A 68 1.40 -13.15 3.91
CA ALA A 68 2.76 -13.66 4.02
C ALA A 68 3.18 -13.90 5.48
N SER A 69 2.76 -13.03 6.40
CA SER A 69 3.12 -13.13 7.83
C SER A 69 2.37 -14.26 8.57
N VAL A 70 1.12 -14.53 8.22
CA VAL A 70 0.31 -15.58 8.87
C VAL A 70 0.63 -16.97 8.33
N ALA A 71 0.97 -17.10 7.05
CA ALA A 71 1.11 -18.38 6.38
C ALA A 71 2.06 -19.36 7.10
N PRO A 72 3.28 -18.96 7.54
CA PRO A 72 4.18 -19.87 8.27
C PRO A 72 3.61 -20.38 9.60
N SER A 73 2.73 -19.61 10.24
CA SER A 73 2.14 -19.93 11.54
C SER A 73 0.86 -20.75 11.43
N ALA A 74 0.15 -20.68 10.30
CA ALA A 74 -1.09 -21.40 10.05
C ALA A 74 -0.89 -22.93 9.97
N GLU A 75 0.29 -23.39 9.56
CA GLU A 75 0.64 -24.84 9.54
C GLU A 75 0.85 -25.42 10.96
N GLN A 76 1.04 -24.58 11.98
CA GLN A 76 1.47 -24.99 13.32
C GLN A 76 0.36 -24.94 14.39
N SER A 77 -0.83 -24.45 14.10
CA SER A 77 -1.94 -24.39 15.07
C SER A 77 -3.28 -24.72 14.43
N SER A 78 -3.94 -25.74 14.96
CA SER A 78 -5.31 -26.12 14.59
C SER A 78 -6.40 -25.38 15.38
N ASP A 79 -6.10 -24.41 16.26
CA ASP A 79 -7.18 -23.79 17.07
C ASP A 79 -6.92 -22.36 17.59
N SER A 80 -5.89 -21.65 17.12
CA SER A 80 -5.70 -20.27 17.56
C SER A 80 -5.20 -19.39 16.44
N PHE A 81 -6.10 -18.56 15.90
CA PHE A 81 -5.72 -17.37 15.15
C PHE A 81 -4.84 -16.52 16.08
N ARG A 82 -3.53 -16.55 15.85
CA ARG A 82 -2.58 -15.78 16.63
C ARG A 82 -2.56 -14.40 16.00
N GLN A 83 -2.96 -13.40 16.77
CA GLN A 83 -2.82 -11.99 16.39
C GLN A 83 -1.39 -11.79 15.89
N VAL A 84 -1.22 -11.43 14.62
CA VAL A 84 0.09 -11.06 14.08
C VAL A 84 0.46 -9.77 14.82
N PRO A 85 1.51 -9.78 15.67
CA PRO A 85 2.03 -8.52 16.19
C PRO A 85 2.43 -7.69 14.96
N PRO A 86 2.20 -6.37 14.90
CA PRO A 86 2.67 -5.54 13.80
C PRO A 86 4.18 -5.77 13.64
N GLY A 87 4.52 -6.61 12.67
CA GLY A 87 5.71 -7.44 12.72
C GLY A 87 6.61 -7.07 11.58
N SER A 88 7.40 -6.02 11.82
CA SER A 88 8.74 -5.83 11.23
C SER A 88 8.88 -6.19 9.76
N SER A 89 8.25 -5.42 8.89
CA SER A 89 8.91 -4.67 7.81
C SER A 89 7.90 -3.69 7.23
N THR A 90 8.28 -2.42 7.19
CA THR A 90 7.58 -1.24 6.59
C THR A 90 6.32 -0.65 7.23
N THR A 91 5.93 -0.98 8.47
CA THR A 91 5.25 0.02 9.33
C THR A 91 6.28 1.01 9.90
N SER A 92 7.12 1.58 9.02
CA SER A 92 7.50 2.97 9.27
C SER A 92 6.18 3.70 9.20
N LEU A 93 5.78 4.35 10.28
CA LEU A 93 4.88 5.49 10.17
C LEU A 93 5.44 6.36 9.03
N ALA A 94 4.84 6.21 7.85
CA ALA A 94 5.57 6.35 6.59
C ALA A 94 5.85 7.84 6.38
N GLY A 95 7.13 8.19 6.38
CA GLY A 95 7.48 9.56 6.08
C GLY A 95 7.00 9.90 4.68
N VAL A 96 6.39 11.06 4.50
CA VAL A 96 5.99 11.54 3.18
C VAL A 96 7.25 11.76 2.36
N ALA A 97 7.32 11.12 1.20
CA ALA A 97 8.42 11.31 0.27
C ALA A 97 8.44 12.78 -0.19
N ILE A 98 9.59 13.42 -0.05
CA ILE A 98 9.80 14.80 -0.47
C ILE A 98 10.99 14.90 -1.42
N SER A 99 10.91 15.88 -2.31
CA SER A 99 11.99 16.28 -3.20
C SER A 99 12.72 17.48 -2.62
N VAL A 100 14.04 17.40 -2.54
CA VAL A 100 14.92 18.47 -2.06
C VAL A 100 15.77 18.97 -3.22
N CYS A 101 15.72 20.27 -3.49
CA CYS A 101 16.54 20.87 -4.54
C CYS A 101 18.03 20.75 -4.17
N GLY A 102 18.85 20.24 -5.09
CA GLY A 102 20.29 20.09 -4.89
C GLY A 102 21.05 21.42 -4.72
N ARG A 103 20.46 22.55 -5.16
CA ARG A 103 21.08 23.89 -5.10
C ARG A 103 20.56 24.70 -3.92
N CYS A 104 19.29 25.10 -3.93
CA CYS A 104 18.72 25.99 -2.92
C CYS A 104 18.16 25.28 -1.68
N GLN A 105 18.16 23.93 -1.67
CA GLN A 105 17.61 23.12 -0.57
C GLN A 105 16.10 23.29 -0.31
N SER A 106 15.35 24.03 -1.15
CA SER A 106 13.90 24.06 -1.09
C SER A 106 13.31 22.64 -1.17
N ARG A 107 12.27 22.40 -0.37
CA ARG A 107 11.65 21.09 -0.16
C ARG A 107 10.25 21.11 -0.74
N PHE A 108 9.91 20.08 -1.51
CA PHE A 108 8.63 19.97 -2.18
C PHE A 108 8.02 18.59 -1.99
N VAL A 109 6.69 18.54 -1.94
CA VAL A 109 5.91 17.30 -1.91
C VAL A 109 4.91 17.31 -3.06
N THR A 110 4.63 16.14 -3.65
CA THR A 110 3.57 16.02 -4.67
C THR A 110 2.24 15.63 -4.03
N PRO A 111 1.10 15.95 -4.70
CA PRO A 111 -0.21 15.42 -4.31
C PRO A 111 -0.20 13.90 -4.18
N SER A 112 0.40 13.18 -5.13
CA SER A 112 0.50 11.71 -5.04
C SER A 112 1.27 11.25 -3.81
N SER A 113 2.35 11.95 -3.40
CA SER A 113 3.12 11.57 -2.21
C SER A 113 2.31 11.73 -0.91
N ILE A 114 1.42 12.72 -0.86
CA ILE A 114 0.46 12.89 0.24
C ILE A 114 -0.57 11.75 0.22
N LEU A 115 -1.12 11.43 -0.95
CA LEU A 115 -2.08 10.33 -1.10
C LEU A 115 -1.49 8.98 -0.73
N PHE A 116 -0.27 8.66 -1.17
CA PHE A 116 0.44 7.43 -0.77
C PHE A 116 0.60 7.34 0.75
N ALA A 117 1.02 8.43 1.41
CA ALA A 117 1.18 8.42 2.86
C ALA A 117 -0.16 8.30 3.60
N ALA A 118 -1.22 8.94 3.11
CA ALA A 118 -2.57 8.81 3.67
C ALA A 118 -3.11 7.39 3.51
N ALA A 119 -2.95 6.80 2.32
CA ALA A 119 -3.35 5.42 2.03
C ALA A 119 -2.58 4.42 2.89
N ALA A 120 -1.25 4.52 2.97
CA ALA A 120 -0.43 3.66 3.82
C ALA A 120 -0.84 3.76 5.30
N ALA A 121 -1.12 4.97 5.80
CA ALA A 121 -1.55 5.18 7.17
C ALA A 121 -2.92 4.57 7.46
N TRP A 122 -3.91 4.80 6.59
CA TRP A 122 -5.22 4.18 6.71
C TRP A 122 -5.12 2.64 6.65
N CYS A 123 -4.42 2.10 5.65
CA CYS A 123 -4.25 0.66 5.46
C CYS A 123 -3.63 -0.01 6.69
N SER A 124 -2.67 0.65 7.35
CA SER A 124 -1.99 0.10 8.54
C SER A 124 -2.93 -0.20 9.72
N TRP A 125 -4.10 0.44 9.77
CA TRP A 125 -5.12 0.23 10.80
C TRP A 125 -6.35 -0.49 10.28
N ALA A 126 -6.91 -0.01 9.17
CA ALA A 126 -8.19 -0.47 8.66
C ALA A 126 -8.12 -1.90 8.11
N VAL A 127 -7.08 -2.23 7.35
CA VAL A 127 -6.97 -3.55 6.71
C VAL A 127 -6.81 -4.66 7.75
N PRO A 128 -5.90 -4.57 8.75
CA PRO A 128 -5.84 -5.56 9.82
C PRO A 128 -7.15 -5.70 10.60
N ALA A 129 -7.85 -4.59 10.89
CA ALA A 129 -9.13 -4.64 11.60
C ALA A 129 -10.20 -5.39 10.79
N LEU A 130 -10.35 -5.07 9.51
CA LEU A 130 -11.29 -5.76 8.61
C LEU A 130 -10.97 -7.25 8.49
N VAL A 131 -9.69 -7.62 8.38
CA VAL A 131 -9.28 -9.03 8.33
C VAL A 131 -9.59 -9.74 9.66
N GLN A 132 -9.33 -9.09 10.80
CA GLN A 132 -9.60 -9.64 12.12
C GLN A 132 -11.10 -9.86 12.36
N ASP A 133 -11.94 -8.96 11.85
CA ASP A 133 -13.40 -9.03 11.96
C ASP A 133 -14.05 -9.92 10.88
N GLN A 134 -13.25 -10.66 10.10
CA GLN A 134 -13.71 -11.55 9.01
C GLN A 134 -14.46 -10.82 7.89
N HIS A 135 -14.06 -9.59 7.61
CA HIS A 135 -14.57 -8.73 6.55
C HIS A 135 -13.49 -8.39 5.50
N GLY A 136 -12.50 -9.26 5.32
CA GLY A 136 -11.40 -9.04 4.38
C GLY A 136 -11.86 -8.86 2.92
N GLU A 137 -12.99 -9.45 2.55
CA GLU A 137 -13.63 -9.29 1.24
C GLU A 137 -14.10 -7.86 0.95
N SER A 138 -14.35 -7.06 2.00
CA SER A 138 -14.81 -5.67 1.89
C SER A 138 -13.67 -4.66 1.77
N VAL A 139 -12.41 -5.08 1.91
CA VAL A 139 -11.25 -4.17 1.90
C VAL A 139 -11.19 -3.32 0.63
N ALA A 140 -11.55 -3.89 -0.52
CA ALA A 140 -11.60 -3.16 -1.79
C ALA A 140 -12.68 -2.07 -1.78
N ASP A 141 -13.85 -2.34 -1.21
CA ASP A 141 -14.95 -1.39 -1.11
C ASP A 141 -14.60 -0.21 -0.19
N HIS A 142 -13.91 -0.49 0.93
CA HIS A 142 -13.37 0.54 1.80
C HIS A 142 -12.26 1.36 1.13
N ALA A 143 -11.30 0.71 0.45
CA ALA A 143 -10.23 1.42 -0.27
C ALA A 143 -10.77 2.31 -1.41
N LEU A 144 -11.85 1.89 -2.05
CA LEU A 144 -12.55 2.66 -3.09
C LEU A 144 -13.47 3.76 -2.53
N GLY A 145 -13.65 3.85 -1.21
CA GLY A 145 -14.55 4.79 -0.56
C GLY A 145 -16.02 4.60 -0.91
N VAL A 146 -16.41 3.38 -1.26
CA VAL A 146 -17.83 3.01 -1.48
C VAL A 146 -18.47 2.42 -0.23
N ALA A 147 -17.67 2.12 0.80
CA ALA A 147 -18.17 1.70 2.10
C ALA A 147 -18.79 2.88 2.89
N PRO A 148 -19.88 2.63 3.66
CA PRO A 148 -20.62 3.70 4.34
C PRO A 148 -19.85 4.44 5.45
N ASP A 149 -18.81 3.82 6.02
CA ASP A 149 -17.98 4.40 7.11
C ASP A 149 -16.54 4.64 6.65
N ASP A 150 -16.34 5.10 5.41
CA ASP A 150 -15.01 5.43 4.91
C ASP A 150 -14.50 6.78 5.44
N HIS A 151 -13.26 6.75 5.95
CA HIS A 151 -12.55 7.90 6.52
C HIS A 151 -11.29 8.27 5.72
N ARG A 152 -11.12 7.78 4.48
CA ARG A 152 -9.90 7.99 3.69
C ARG A 152 -9.54 9.47 3.52
N GLU A 153 -10.53 10.33 3.31
CA GLU A 153 -10.33 11.78 3.13
C GLU A 153 -9.86 12.49 4.42
N ASP A 154 -10.22 11.94 5.59
CA ASP A 154 -9.73 12.43 6.88
C ASP A 154 -8.21 12.23 7.00
N TYR A 155 -7.69 11.10 6.49
CA TYR A 155 -6.26 10.83 6.43
C TYR A 155 -5.53 11.76 5.46
N VAL A 156 -6.10 12.07 4.30
CA VAL A 156 -5.52 13.05 3.37
C VAL A 156 -5.43 14.42 4.02
N THR A 157 -6.50 14.84 4.69
CA THR A 157 -6.55 16.11 5.43
C THR A 157 -5.52 16.15 6.55
N TYR A 158 -5.40 15.08 7.33
CA TYR A 158 -4.44 14.95 8.42
C TYR A 158 -2.98 15.05 7.90
N VAL A 159 -2.63 14.28 6.89
CA VAL A 159 -1.28 14.29 6.29
C VAL A 159 -0.98 15.67 5.69
N GLY A 160 -1.93 16.26 4.97
CA GLY A 160 -1.78 17.61 4.41
C GLY A 160 -1.54 18.68 5.47
N ALA A 161 -2.26 18.63 6.59
CA ALA A 161 -2.06 19.56 7.72
C ALA A 161 -0.67 19.41 8.35
N ALA A 162 -0.21 18.18 8.55
CA ALA A 162 1.11 17.92 9.11
C ALA A 162 2.25 18.38 8.17
N ILE A 163 2.07 18.26 6.85
CA ILE A 163 3.01 18.79 5.86
C ILE A 163 3.07 20.33 5.88
N ASN A 164 1.93 21.01 5.97
CA ASN A 164 1.89 22.48 5.99
C ASN A 164 2.72 23.08 7.14
N GLY A 165 2.85 22.37 8.27
CA GLY A 165 3.68 22.78 9.41
C GLY A 165 5.19 22.50 9.25
N SER A 166 5.61 21.78 8.21
CA SER A 166 6.96 21.21 8.09
C SER A 166 7.96 22.02 7.23
N GLY A 167 7.52 23.17 6.70
CA GLY A 167 8.33 23.99 5.79
C GLY A 167 8.56 23.34 4.42
N VAL A 168 7.67 22.44 4.01
CA VAL A 168 7.66 21.77 2.70
C VAL A 168 6.56 22.41 1.85
N ALA A 169 6.88 22.80 0.63
CA ALA A 169 5.91 23.37 -0.30
C ALA A 169 5.18 22.26 -1.07
N LEU A 170 3.87 22.43 -1.29
CA LEU A 170 3.14 21.59 -2.24
C LEU A 170 3.56 21.99 -3.66
N ALA A 171 3.83 21.02 -4.53
CA ALA A 171 3.94 21.30 -5.95
C ALA A 171 2.63 21.03 -6.68
N ASP A 172 2.49 21.72 -7.79
CA ASP A 172 1.29 21.66 -8.63
C ASP A 172 1.25 20.41 -9.54
N TYR A 173 2.18 19.45 -9.38
CA TYR A 173 2.35 18.31 -10.29
C TYR A 173 3.10 17.13 -9.66
N ASP A 174 2.96 15.94 -10.26
CA ASP A 174 3.44 14.66 -9.72
C ASP A 174 4.82 14.19 -10.23
N SER A 175 5.48 14.92 -11.14
CA SER A 175 6.81 14.51 -11.68
C SER A 175 7.81 15.64 -11.79
N TYR A 176 8.85 15.61 -10.95
CA TYR A 176 9.96 16.58 -10.97
C TYR A 176 11.15 16.18 -11.83
N ALA A 177 11.25 14.91 -12.26
CA ALA A 177 12.39 14.42 -13.04
C ALA A 177 12.57 15.19 -14.38
N ALA A 178 11.52 15.86 -14.85
CA ALA A 178 11.52 16.65 -16.07
C ALA A 178 11.70 18.17 -15.86
N TRP A 179 11.77 18.67 -14.61
CA TRP A 179 11.60 20.10 -14.34
C TRP A 179 12.67 20.75 -13.46
N SER A 180 12.78 22.06 -13.65
CA SER A 180 13.63 22.98 -12.89
C SER A 180 12.99 23.33 -11.55
N CYS A 181 13.80 23.52 -10.50
CA CYS A 181 13.33 23.91 -9.18
C CYS A 181 12.56 25.25 -9.22
N PRO A 182 11.32 25.33 -8.70
CA PRO A 182 10.55 26.57 -8.72
C PRO A 182 11.23 27.76 -8.03
N SER A 183 12.12 27.50 -7.05
CA SER A 183 12.82 28.54 -6.31
C SER A 183 14.11 29.04 -6.97
N CYS A 184 14.77 28.23 -7.81
CA CYS A 184 16.13 28.57 -8.32
C CYS A 184 16.48 28.00 -9.69
N GLU A 185 15.51 27.41 -10.37
CA GLU A 185 15.58 26.79 -11.70
C GLU A 185 16.57 25.62 -11.88
N HIS A 186 17.18 25.13 -10.78
CA HIS A 186 18.11 24.00 -10.81
C HIS A 186 17.40 22.67 -11.05
N ARG A 187 17.98 21.77 -11.86
CA ARG A 187 17.34 20.49 -12.26
C ARG A 187 17.81 19.25 -11.51
N GLN A 188 18.67 19.41 -10.51
CA GLN A 188 19.10 18.28 -9.68
C GLN A 188 18.26 18.22 -8.41
N TRP A 189 17.73 17.03 -8.18
CA TRP A 189 16.85 16.71 -7.07
C TRP A 189 17.46 15.59 -6.23
N ARG A 190 17.18 15.61 -4.94
CA ARG A 190 17.45 14.52 -4.00
C ARG A 190 16.14 14.12 -3.33
N THR A 191 15.93 12.82 -3.14
CA THR A 191 14.77 12.32 -2.40
C THR A 191 15.09 12.28 -0.91
N SER A 192 14.14 12.69 -0.10
CA SER A 192 14.15 12.56 1.36
C SER A 192 12.75 12.20 1.85
N SER A 193 12.56 12.03 3.16
CA SER A 193 11.26 11.75 3.76
C SER A 193 11.04 12.64 4.98
N VAL A 194 9.78 12.94 5.28
CA VAL A 194 9.38 13.70 6.47
C VAL A 194 8.44 12.83 7.29
N GLY A 195 8.78 12.56 8.55
CA GLY A 195 7.88 11.82 9.45
C GLY A 195 6.59 12.60 9.69
N VAL A 196 5.44 11.94 9.56
CA VAL A 196 4.11 12.55 9.67
C VAL A 196 3.27 11.90 10.79
N PHE A 197 3.77 10.83 11.40
CA PHE A 197 3.09 10.11 12.46
C PHE A 197 4.10 9.68 13.54
#